data_AF-A0AAW6BR92-F1
#
_entry.id   AF-A0AAW6BR92-F1
#
_cell.length_a   1.000
_cell.length_b   1.000
_cell.length_c   1.000
_cell.angle_alpha   90.00
_cell.angle_beta   90.00
_cell.angle_gamma   90.00
#
_symmetry.space_group_name_H-M   'P 1'
#
loop_
_entity.id
_entity.type
_entity.pdbx_description
1 polymer ?
#
loop_
_entity_poly.entity_id
_entity_poly.type
_entity_poly.pdbx_seq_one_letter_code
_entity_poly.pdbx_strand_id
1 'polypeptide(L)' 'NGYLLESSRGLPGIEELKRLMTGKTLTIKTGNGNRMTFNISQLEQAVKPLRSACRW' A
#
# COMPACT_ATOMS: atom_id res chain seq x y z
N ASN A 1 7.82 14.06 5.58
CA ASN A 1 7.30 13.17 6.64
C ASN A 1 6.29 12.20 6.03
N GLY A 2 6.76 11.12 5.43
CA GLY A 2 5.92 10.05 4.88
C GLY A 2 6.34 8.71 5.48
N TYR A 3 5.41 7.77 5.60
CA TYR A 3 5.71 6.41 6.03
C TYR A 3 6.11 5.59 4.81
N LEU A 4 7.36 5.12 4.77
CA LEU A 4 7.86 4.27 3.71
C LEU A 4 7.53 2.81 4.02
N LEU A 5 6.81 2.14 3.13
CA LEU A 5 6.58 0.70 3.18
C LEU A 5 7.85 -0.02 2.69
N GLU A 6 8.82 -0.23 3.58
CA GLU A 6 10.12 -0.85 3.25
C GLU A 6 10.07 -2.39 3.02
N SER A 7 8.89 -3.00 3.16
CA SER A 7 8.68 -4.46 3.15
C SER A 7 9.00 -5.17 1.82
N SER A 8 9.29 -4.46 0.74
CA SER A 8 8.95 -4.97 -0.59
C SER A 8 10.13 -5.05 -1.57
N ARG A 9 11.09 -5.95 -1.31
CA ARG A 9 11.97 -6.46 -2.36
C ARG A 9 11.61 -7.92 -2.68
N GLY A 10 11.47 -8.23 -3.98
CA GLY A 10 11.10 -9.56 -4.46
C GLY A 10 9.61 -9.90 -4.31
N LEU A 11 9.27 -11.19 -4.40
CA LEU A 11 7.90 -11.72 -4.35
C LEU A 11 7.06 -11.24 -3.15
N PRO A 12 7.60 -11.13 -1.92
CA PRO A 12 6.82 -10.64 -0.77
C PRO A 12 6.27 -9.23 -0.99
N GLY A 13 7.02 -8.38 -1.70
CA GLY A 13 6.61 -7.03 -2.01
C GLY A 13 5.51 -6.92 -3.05
N ILE A 14 5.55 -7.81 -4.05
CA ILE A 14 4.49 -7.90 -5.06
C ILE A 14 3.18 -8.32 -4.41
N GLU A 15 3.23 -9.30 -3.50
CA GLU A 15 2.04 -9.76 -2.78
C GLU A 15 1.48 -8.70 -1.83
N GLU A 16 2.35 -7.93 -1.16
CA GLU A 16 1.95 -6.77 -0.35
C GLU A 16 1.23 -5.71 -1.21
N LEU A 17 1.82 -5.34 -2.36
CA LEU A 17 1.22 -4.40 -3.30
C LEU A 17 -0.14 -4.89 -3.81
N LYS A 18 -0.26 -6.17 -4.20
CA LYS A 18 -1.56 -6.74 -4.63
C LYS A 18 -2.62 -6.64 -3.54
N ARG A 19 -2.25 -6.93 -2.29
CA ARG A 19 -3.16 -6.79 -1.12
C ARG A 19 -3.58 -5.34 -0.92
N LEU A 20 -2.68 -4.39 -1.09
CA LEU A 20 -3.00 -2.96 -0.97
C LEU A 20 -3.93 -2.49 -2.09
N MET A 21 -3.68 -2.91 -3.34
CA MET A 21 -4.50 -2.49 -4.49
C MET A 21 -5.91 -3.06 -4.48
N THR A 22 -6.11 -4.24 -3.88
CA THR A 22 -7.43 -4.87 -3.74
C THR A 22 -8.09 -4.61 -2.38
N GLY A 23 -7.34 -4.06 -1.43
CA GLY A 23 -7.78 -3.78 -0.08
C GLY A 23 -8.57 -2.48 0.04
N LYS A 24 -9.41 -2.39 1.09
CA LYS A 24 -10.16 -1.17 1.43
C LYS A 24 -9.58 -0.42 2.62
N THR A 25 -8.82 -1.11 3.46
CA THR A 25 -8.23 -0.53 4.67
C THR A 25 -6.79 -1.00 4.84
N LEU A 26 -5.95 -0.12 5.38
CA LEU A 26 -4.58 -0.41 5.77
C LEU A 26 -4.43 -0.12 7.25
N THR A 27 -4.06 -1.12 8.05
CA THR A 27 -3.74 -0.92 9.47
C THR A 27 -2.24 -0.97 9.68
N ILE A 28 -1.67 0.09 10.24
CA ILE A 28 -0.24 0.19 10.57
C ILE A 28 -0.11 0.18 12.09
N LYS A 29 0.88 -0.54 12.60
CA LYS A 29 1.30 -0.44 14.00
C LYS A 29 2.37 0.65 14.10
N THR A 30 2.13 1.66 14.92
CA THR A 30 3.13 2.70 15.22
C THR A 30 4.16 2.17 16.22
N GLY A 31 5.34 2.80 16.30
CA GLY A 31 6.43 2.35 17.16
C GLY A 31 6.10 2.28 18.66
N ASN A 32 5.06 3.00 19.10
CA ASN A 32 4.51 2.96 20.45
C ASN A 32 3.41 1.89 20.65
N GLY A 33 3.19 0.99 19.68
CA GLY A 33 2.23 -0.11 19.76
C GLY A 33 0.78 0.26 19.38
N ASN A 34 0.49 1.53 19.15
CA ASN A 34 -0.84 1.95 18.68
C ASN A 34 -1.12 1.45 17.25
N ARG A 35 -2.41 1.32 16.92
CA ARG A 35 -2.86 0.92 15.58
C ARG A 35 -3.53 2.11 14.91
N MET A 36 -3.09 2.45 13.72
CA MET A 36 -3.74 3.44 12.87
C MET A 36 -4.32 2.74 11.64
N THR A 37 -5.61 2.94 11.41
CA THR A 37 -6.32 2.35 10.26
C THR A 37 -6.68 3.45 9.27
N PHE A 38 -6.25 3.27 8.03
CA PHE A 38 -6.48 4.18 6.92
C PHE A 38 -7.49 3.55 5.97
N ASN A 39 -8.45 4.33 5.47
CA ASN A 39 -9.27 3.93 4.34
C ASN A 39 -8.46 4.14 3.06
N ILE A 40 -8.24 3.06 2.31
CA ILE A 40 -7.50 3.04 1.05
C ILE A 40 -8.36 2.56 -0.12
N SER A 41 -9.70 2.59 0.02
CA SER A 41 -10.63 2.12 -1.02
C SER A 41 -10.50 2.84 -2.37
N GLN A 42 -9.88 4.03 -2.39
CA GLN A 42 -9.63 4.81 -3.61
C GLN A 42 -8.20 4.64 -4.15
N LEU A 43 -7.37 3.81 -3.50
CA LEU A 43 -5.95 3.66 -3.85
C LEU A 43 -5.80 3.11 -5.27
N GLU A 44 -6.55 2.08 -5.64
CA GLU A 44 -6.51 1.50 -6.99
C GLU A 44 -6.76 2.56 -8.07
N GLN A 45 -7.75 3.42 -7.85
CA GLN A 45 -8.10 4.47 -8.79
C GLN A 45 -7.05 5.58 -8.84
N ALA A 46 -6.51 5.96 -7.69
CA ALA A 46 -5.46 6.98 -7.58
C ALA A 46 -4.16 6.55 -8.28
N VAL A 47 -3.83 5.25 -8.31
CA VAL A 47 -2.60 4.75 -8.96
C VAL A 47 -2.77 4.39 -10.43
N LYS A 48 -3.99 4.44 -11.01
CA LYS A 48 -4.21 4.15 -12.44
C LYS A 48 -3.26 4.88 -13.39
N PRO A 49 -2.99 6.20 -13.23
CA PRO A 49 -2.04 6.90 -14.10
C PRO A 49 -0.64 6.30 -14.05
N LEU A 50 -0.19 5.90 -12.85
CA LEU A 50 1.12 5.27 -12.65
C LEU A 50 1.20 3.91 -13.35
N ARG A 51 0.16 3.07 -13.24
CA ARG A 51 0.11 1.78 -13.94
C ARG A 51 0.18 1.94 -15.46
N SER A 52 -0.54 2.93 -15.99
CA SER A 52 -0.52 3.24 -17.43
C SER A 52 0.86 3.67 -17.91
N ALA A 53 1.54 4.54 -17.14
CA ALA A 53 2.88 5.01 -17.47
C ALA A 53 3.95 3.91 -17.36
N CYS A 54 3.84 3.03 -16.35
CA CYS A 54 4.83 2.00 -16.06
C CYS A 54 4.55 0.64 -16.73
N ARG A 55 3.46 0.50 -17.50
CA ARG A 55 3.02 -0.76 -18.14
C ARG A 55 2.99 -1.96 -17.18
N TRP A 56 2.50 -1.71 -15.98
CA TRP A 56 2.28 -2.73 -14.95
C TRP A 56 1.06 -3.61 -15.22
#